data_AF-A0A0L0G8D9-F1
#
_entry.id   AF-A0A0L0G8D9-F1
#
_cell.length_a   1.000
_cell.length_b   1.000
_cell.length_c   1.000
_cell.angle_alpha   90.00
_cell.angle_beta   90.00
_cell.angle_gamma   90.00
#
_symmetry.space_group_name_H-M   'P 1'
#
loop_
_entity.id
_entity.type
_entity.pdbx_description
1 polymer ?
#
loop_
_entity_poly.entity_id
_entity_poly.type
_entity_poly.pdbx_seq_one_letter_code
_entity_poly.pdbx_strand_id
1 'polypeptide(L)'
;MAYKGVAVAAATAVAVVGTIAYLDHVRTSDPEYRKKVKARKAAAREAKIAALAALKEKAKAEAEAAKAEAAEAAASSDKDAVGAFFVAQMQAGQEALNKGDLDGCATHFANAVTVSETPIDILVYLKQSIPEELFSLMVKKIDPEVLRDKYFDNFPGEDTGLRVEPTDIKYKQNCMFAVKDFAEGDVFHTEKPFLSALLPDMDPAGYCGLCAIVITDVVPCAQNCGQEFYCSTDCRDVAFGSHHAILCSGAKFSDPTDPMAMLVAHTKSTGRKEVLMVGKALAQVFNPKPVRDCTADIAHLSFDEPLPAPNEMVKKEFALLLPVLTAKVEQAEQILTLDSYTAMLSKIKRNAIPFTTHPNPKGLMVKSGHAVYLAGSFMNHSCDPNVKISFVKKTNQIQYTARKAIKAGDEVCFAYNGFSMKKTEERRAELKKAFAFDCMCGKCVPEVPQPKLSMEHLEKKLAEQKKATENMKNKSTPSPEQKAEDELE
;
A
#
# COMPACT_ATOMS: atom_id res chain seq x y z
N MET A 1 -68.41 -63.77 13.67
CA MET A 1 -69.01 -62.42 13.84
C MET A 1 -68.04 -61.26 13.63
N ALA A 2 -66.70 -61.45 13.67
CA ALA A 2 -65.72 -60.35 13.59
C ALA A 2 -65.69 -59.56 12.27
N TYR A 3 -65.93 -60.20 11.11
CA TYR A 3 -65.88 -59.53 9.80
C TYR A 3 -66.99 -58.50 9.56
N LYS A 4 -68.16 -58.66 10.21
CA LYS A 4 -69.27 -57.71 10.08
C LYS A 4 -69.00 -56.40 10.85
N GLY A 5 -68.29 -56.46 11.98
CA GLY A 5 -67.95 -55.28 12.78
C GLY A 5 -66.93 -54.35 12.13
N VAL A 6 -65.92 -54.93 11.46
CA VAL A 6 -64.87 -54.16 10.76
C VAL A 6 -65.43 -53.43 9.53
N ALA A 7 -66.33 -54.08 8.78
CA ALA A 7 -66.98 -53.45 7.62
C ALA A 7 -67.88 -52.27 8.01
N VAL A 8 -68.60 -52.37 9.13
CA VAL A 8 -69.44 -51.28 9.66
C VAL A 8 -68.58 -50.12 10.18
N ALA A 9 -67.48 -50.40 10.88
CA ALA A 9 -66.56 -49.36 11.36
C ALA A 9 -65.89 -48.60 10.20
N ALA A 10 -65.45 -49.30 9.16
CA ALA A 10 -64.87 -48.68 7.96
C ALA A 10 -65.88 -47.79 7.21
N ALA A 11 -67.13 -48.27 7.05
CA ALA A 11 -68.20 -47.48 6.43
C ALA A 11 -68.51 -46.21 7.23
N THR A 12 -68.49 -46.30 8.56
CA THR A 12 -68.75 -45.15 9.46
C THR A 12 -67.63 -44.12 9.38
N ALA A 13 -66.36 -44.56 9.35
CA ALA A 13 -65.21 -43.66 9.22
C ALA A 13 -65.22 -42.90 7.88
N VAL A 14 -65.53 -43.58 6.77
CA VAL A 14 -65.67 -42.94 5.45
C VAL A 14 -66.80 -41.92 5.44
N ALA A 15 -67.94 -42.21 6.09
CA ALA A 15 -69.04 -41.27 6.22
C ALA A 15 -68.66 -40.02 7.06
N VAL A 16 -67.89 -40.19 8.14
CA VAL A 16 -67.41 -39.06 8.98
C VAL A 16 -66.43 -38.19 8.19
N VAL A 17 -65.44 -38.79 7.52
CA VAL A 17 -64.49 -38.04 6.68
C VAL A 17 -65.21 -37.34 5.53
N GLY A 18 -66.16 -38.02 4.88
CA GLY A 18 -67.00 -37.43 3.84
C GLY A 18 -67.84 -36.25 4.33
N THR A 19 -68.38 -36.34 5.55
CA THR A 19 -69.15 -35.25 6.18
C THR A 19 -68.25 -34.07 6.53
N ILE A 20 -67.05 -34.31 7.06
CA ILE A 20 -66.07 -33.24 7.33
C ILE A 20 -65.66 -32.56 6.02
N ALA A 21 -65.37 -33.33 4.97
CA ALA A 21 -65.01 -32.79 3.66
C ALA A 21 -66.17 -32.00 3.04
N TYR A 22 -67.41 -32.46 3.18
CA TYR A 22 -68.59 -31.73 2.70
C TYR A 22 -68.82 -30.43 3.48
N LEU A 23 -68.76 -30.47 4.80
CA LEU A 23 -68.90 -29.27 5.64
C LEU A 23 -67.78 -28.27 5.38
N ASP A 24 -66.55 -28.75 5.15
CA ASP A 24 -65.44 -27.88 4.74
C ASP A 24 -65.66 -27.30 3.35
N HIS A 25 -66.20 -28.08 2.41
CA HIS A 25 -66.57 -27.60 1.07
C HIS A 25 -67.67 -26.53 1.12
N VAL A 26 -68.73 -26.73 1.93
CA VAL A 26 -69.80 -25.75 2.12
C VAL A 26 -69.25 -24.48 2.76
N ARG A 27 -68.44 -24.61 3.82
CA ARG A 27 -67.78 -23.48 4.50
C ARG A 27 -66.85 -22.71 3.58
N THR A 28 -66.03 -23.40 2.79
CA THR A 28 -65.08 -22.78 1.85
C THR A 28 -65.75 -22.27 0.59
N SER A 29 -67.00 -22.66 0.29
CA SER A 29 -67.80 -22.15 -0.83
C SER A 29 -68.69 -20.97 -0.44
N ASP A 30 -68.89 -20.72 0.86
CA ASP A 30 -69.59 -19.53 1.37
C ASP A 30 -68.86 -18.22 0.97
N PRO A 31 -69.52 -17.34 0.19
CA PRO A 31 -68.96 -16.05 -0.23
C PRO A 31 -68.54 -15.14 0.94
N GLU A 32 -69.28 -15.15 2.06
CA GLU A 32 -68.98 -14.34 3.25
C GLU A 32 -67.74 -14.86 3.98
N TYR A 33 -67.57 -16.19 4.07
CA TYR A 33 -66.36 -16.80 4.62
C TYR A 33 -65.13 -16.47 3.78
N ARG A 34 -65.22 -16.56 2.44
CA ARG A 34 -64.13 -16.17 1.52
C ARG A 34 -63.74 -14.70 1.68
N LYS A 35 -64.71 -13.80 1.83
CA LYS A 35 -64.47 -12.36 2.04
C LYS A 35 -63.74 -12.10 3.36
N LYS A 36 -64.16 -12.74 4.46
CA LYS A 36 -63.49 -12.62 5.77
C LYS A 36 -62.06 -13.16 5.76
N VAL A 37 -61.81 -14.30 5.10
CA VAL A 37 -60.45 -14.86 4.96
C VAL A 37 -59.57 -13.94 4.12
N LYS A 38 -60.09 -13.36 3.02
CA LYS A 38 -59.35 -12.41 2.18
C LYS A 38 -58.99 -11.13 2.95
N ALA A 39 -59.92 -10.57 3.72
CA ALA A 39 -59.69 -9.41 4.58
C ALA A 39 -58.64 -9.68 5.66
N ARG A 40 -58.71 -10.84 6.35
CA ARG A 40 -57.67 -11.25 7.33
C ARG A 40 -56.29 -11.40 6.70
N LYS A 41 -56.20 -12.01 5.52
CA LYS A 41 -54.91 -12.14 4.79
C LYS A 41 -54.37 -10.78 4.33
N ALA A 42 -55.23 -9.85 3.92
CA ALA A 42 -54.82 -8.50 3.55
C ALA A 42 -54.28 -7.72 4.76
N ALA A 43 -55.00 -7.71 5.88
CA ALA A 43 -54.55 -7.07 7.12
C ALA A 43 -53.23 -7.67 7.65
N ALA A 44 -53.06 -9.00 7.60
CA ALA A 44 -51.81 -9.65 7.98
C ALA A 44 -50.63 -9.26 7.06
N ARG A 45 -50.90 -9.07 5.76
CA ARG A 45 -49.90 -8.60 4.79
C ARG A 45 -49.52 -7.14 5.05
N GLU A 46 -50.49 -6.27 5.32
CA GLU A 46 -50.26 -4.87 5.67
C GLU A 46 -49.46 -4.73 6.97
N ALA A 47 -49.80 -5.48 8.01
CA ALA A 47 -49.04 -5.51 9.26
C ALA A 47 -47.60 -5.98 9.06
N LYS A 48 -47.37 -6.99 8.20
CA LYS A 48 -46.02 -7.47 7.87
C LYS A 48 -45.20 -6.44 7.09
N ILE A 49 -45.84 -5.69 6.18
CA ILE A 49 -45.20 -4.59 5.44
C ILE A 49 -44.82 -3.44 6.39
N ALA A 50 -45.73 -3.06 7.30
CA ALA A 50 -45.47 -2.02 8.30
C ALA A 50 -44.34 -2.41 9.26
N ALA A 51 -44.29 -3.66 9.72
CA ALA A 51 -43.21 -4.16 10.57
C ALA A 51 -41.84 -4.16 9.86
N LEU A 52 -41.79 -4.55 8.58
CA LEU A 52 -40.57 -4.48 7.77
C LEU A 52 -40.12 -3.03 7.52
N ALA A 53 -41.06 -2.10 7.33
CA ALA A 53 -40.74 -0.68 7.17
C ALA A 53 -40.14 -0.09 8.46
N ALA A 54 -40.72 -0.41 9.63
CA ALA A 54 -40.19 0.04 10.92
C ALA A 54 -38.80 -0.52 11.23
N LEU A 55 -38.53 -1.78 10.87
CA LEU A 55 -37.20 -2.38 10.99
C LEU A 55 -36.17 -1.69 10.10
N LYS A 56 -36.55 -1.30 8.86
CA LYS A 56 -35.66 -0.56 7.96
C LYS A 56 -35.35 0.86 8.46
N GLU A 57 -36.35 1.57 8.99
CA GLU A 57 -36.14 2.90 9.61
C GLU A 57 -35.21 2.82 10.82
N LYS A 58 -35.39 1.81 11.68
CA LYS A 58 -34.52 1.58 12.82
C LYS A 58 -33.08 1.27 12.40
N ALA A 59 -32.88 0.37 11.43
CA ALA A 59 -31.56 0.04 10.90
C ALA A 59 -30.86 1.25 10.25
N LYS A 60 -31.61 2.13 9.58
CA LYS A 60 -31.09 3.36 9.01
C LYS A 60 -30.59 4.33 10.09
N ALA A 61 -31.36 4.52 11.16
CA ALA A 61 -30.97 5.39 12.28
C ALA A 61 -29.73 4.86 13.01
N GLU A 62 -29.64 3.55 13.22
CA GLU A 62 -28.46 2.90 13.83
C GLU A 62 -27.21 3.04 12.94
N ALA A 63 -27.36 2.93 11.61
CA ALA A 63 -26.26 3.14 10.67
C ALA A 63 -25.77 4.60 10.63
N GLU A 64 -26.68 5.58 10.70
CA GLU A 64 -26.32 7.00 10.77
C GLU A 64 -25.59 7.35 12.07
N ALA A 65 -26.02 6.80 13.21
CA ALA A 65 -25.35 6.97 14.49
C ALA A 65 -23.94 6.34 14.51
N ALA A 66 -23.81 5.09 14.04
CA ALA A 66 -22.52 4.42 13.97
C ALA A 66 -21.52 5.12 13.03
N LYS A 67 -22.02 5.76 11.95
CA LYS A 67 -21.21 6.56 11.05
C LYS A 67 -20.71 7.85 11.72
N ALA A 68 -21.54 8.50 12.54
CA ALA A 68 -21.14 9.68 13.31
C ALA A 68 -20.07 9.32 14.36
N GLU A 69 -20.25 8.20 15.07
CA GLU A 69 -19.29 7.70 16.04
C GLU A 69 -17.95 7.33 15.40
N ALA A 70 -17.97 6.69 14.21
CA ALA A 70 -16.76 6.41 13.45
C ALA A 70 -16.03 7.69 12.99
N ALA A 71 -16.75 8.73 12.62
CA ALA A 71 -16.18 10.02 12.24
C ALA A 71 -15.54 10.75 13.44
N GLU A 72 -16.19 10.68 14.62
CA GLU A 72 -15.66 11.23 15.87
C GLU A 72 -14.41 10.47 16.32
N ALA A 73 -14.44 9.12 16.29
CA ALA A 73 -13.29 8.29 16.59
C ALA A 73 -12.12 8.57 15.63
N ALA A 74 -12.36 8.65 14.32
CA ALA A 74 -11.33 9.00 13.33
C ALA A 74 -10.73 10.41 13.53
N ALA A 75 -11.46 11.32 14.17
CA ALA A 75 -10.99 12.67 14.49
C ALA A 75 -10.24 12.74 15.83
N SER A 76 -10.37 11.74 16.70
CA SER A 76 -9.73 11.68 18.01
C SER A 76 -8.20 11.61 17.92
N SER A 77 -7.51 12.23 18.88
CA SER A 77 -6.07 12.08 19.09
C SER A 77 -5.69 10.88 19.96
N ASP A 78 -6.67 10.23 20.58
CA ASP A 78 -6.48 9.06 21.46
C ASP A 78 -6.43 7.77 20.63
N LYS A 79 -5.22 7.22 20.46
CA LYS A 79 -4.98 6.01 19.67
C LYS A 79 -5.57 4.75 20.29
N ASP A 80 -5.65 4.68 21.61
CA ASP A 80 -6.16 3.50 22.31
C ASP A 80 -7.68 3.39 22.16
N ALA A 81 -8.37 4.53 22.22
CA ALA A 81 -9.81 4.60 21.95
C ALA A 81 -10.15 4.22 20.50
N VAL A 82 -9.36 4.68 19.52
CA VAL A 82 -9.51 4.32 18.10
C VAL A 82 -9.29 2.82 17.88
N GLY A 83 -8.23 2.25 18.50
CA GLY A 83 -7.96 0.82 18.44
C GLY A 83 -9.08 -0.02 19.05
N ALA A 84 -9.63 0.39 20.19
CA ALA A 84 -10.75 -0.29 20.83
C ALA A 84 -12.02 -0.27 19.95
N PHE A 85 -12.34 0.88 19.34
CA PHE A 85 -13.46 1.01 18.41
C PHE A 85 -13.26 0.12 17.17
N PHE A 86 -12.06 0.11 16.58
CA PHE A 86 -11.74 -0.77 15.46
C PHE A 86 -12.03 -2.24 15.78
N VAL A 87 -11.51 -2.74 16.91
CA VAL A 87 -11.71 -4.13 17.34
C VAL A 87 -13.20 -4.42 17.57
N ALA A 88 -13.92 -3.50 18.21
CA ALA A 88 -15.36 -3.65 18.44
C ALA A 88 -16.15 -3.75 17.13
N GLN A 89 -15.84 -2.93 16.13
CA GLN A 89 -16.48 -2.98 14.81
C GLN A 89 -16.16 -4.29 14.07
N MET A 90 -14.92 -4.76 14.12
CA MET A 90 -14.55 -6.05 13.51
C MET A 90 -15.31 -7.22 14.14
N GLN A 91 -15.43 -7.24 15.47
CA GLN A 91 -16.19 -8.26 16.20
C GLN A 91 -17.70 -8.19 15.88
N ALA A 92 -18.29 -6.99 15.92
CA ALA A 92 -19.69 -6.78 15.59
C ALA A 92 -20.02 -7.18 14.15
N GLY A 93 -19.12 -6.88 13.20
CA GLY A 93 -19.25 -7.30 11.81
C GLY A 93 -19.23 -8.82 11.66
N GLN A 94 -18.36 -9.51 12.39
CA GLN A 94 -18.31 -10.98 12.38
C GLN A 94 -19.57 -11.61 13.00
N GLU A 95 -20.10 -11.03 14.07
CA GLU A 95 -21.37 -11.48 14.66
C GLU A 95 -22.56 -11.28 13.73
N ALA A 96 -22.63 -10.14 13.03
CA ALA A 96 -23.67 -9.85 12.05
C ALA A 96 -23.62 -10.86 10.89
N LEU A 97 -22.40 -11.22 10.45
CA LEU A 97 -22.18 -12.25 9.45
C LEU A 97 -22.72 -13.62 9.91
N ASN A 98 -22.45 -14.01 11.16
CA ASN A 98 -22.95 -15.27 11.73
C ASN A 98 -24.48 -15.30 11.84
N LYS A 99 -25.12 -14.13 12.02
CA LYS A 99 -26.58 -13.96 12.06
C LYS A 99 -27.23 -13.86 10.68
N GLY A 100 -26.43 -13.82 9.60
CA GLY A 100 -26.90 -13.63 8.22
C GLY A 100 -27.32 -12.20 7.88
N ASP A 101 -26.96 -11.22 8.71
CA ASP A 101 -27.22 -9.79 8.46
C ASP A 101 -26.06 -9.19 7.64
N LEU A 102 -26.21 -9.25 6.32
CA LEU A 102 -25.19 -8.75 5.39
C LEU A 102 -25.06 -7.22 5.41
N ASP A 103 -26.14 -6.46 5.67
CA ASP A 103 -26.08 -5.00 5.67
C ASP A 103 -25.44 -4.45 6.95
N GLY A 104 -25.79 -5.04 8.11
CA GLY A 104 -25.12 -4.75 9.38
C GLY A 104 -23.64 -5.12 9.33
N CYS A 105 -23.32 -6.30 8.78
CA CYS A 105 -21.94 -6.74 8.58
C CYS A 105 -21.13 -5.76 7.70
N ALA A 106 -21.68 -5.36 6.55
CA ALA A 106 -21.04 -4.39 5.67
C ALA A 106 -20.81 -3.03 6.35
N THR A 107 -21.75 -2.60 7.20
CA THR A 107 -21.65 -1.33 7.93
C THR A 107 -20.52 -1.37 8.97
N HIS A 108 -20.46 -2.43 9.77
CA HIS A 108 -19.42 -2.58 10.79
C HIS A 108 -18.02 -2.69 10.19
N PHE A 109 -17.83 -3.49 9.14
CA PHE A 109 -16.53 -3.56 8.47
C PHE A 109 -16.15 -2.24 7.78
N ALA A 110 -17.11 -1.51 7.19
CA ALA A 110 -16.83 -0.19 6.61
C ALA A 110 -16.37 0.83 7.67
N ASN A 111 -16.99 0.82 8.86
CA ASN A 111 -16.58 1.67 9.98
C ASN A 111 -15.18 1.31 10.49
N ALA A 112 -14.87 0.01 10.59
CA ALA A 112 -13.53 -0.46 10.96
C ALA A 112 -12.46 0.03 9.96
N VAL A 113 -12.74 -0.07 8.65
CA VAL A 113 -11.84 0.45 7.61
C VAL A 113 -11.68 1.98 7.74
N THR A 114 -12.78 2.69 8.05
CA THR A 114 -12.79 4.16 8.17
C THR A 114 -11.86 4.70 9.26
N VAL A 115 -11.77 4.00 10.39
CA VAL A 115 -10.92 4.43 11.51
C VAL A 115 -9.50 3.87 11.46
N SER A 116 -9.20 3.01 10.48
CA SER A 116 -7.91 2.35 10.40
C SER A 116 -6.81 3.27 9.86
N GLU A 117 -5.57 3.07 10.33
CA GLU A 117 -4.40 3.77 9.80
C GLU A 117 -4.04 3.29 8.37
N THR A 118 -4.44 2.07 8.00
CA THR A 118 -4.12 1.42 6.70
C THR A 118 -5.38 0.85 6.01
N PRO A 119 -6.32 1.69 5.54
CA PRO A 119 -7.61 1.25 5.03
C PRO A 119 -7.52 0.30 3.83
N ILE A 120 -6.51 0.49 2.97
CA ILE A 120 -6.30 -0.34 1.77
C ILE A 120 -5.91 -1.78 2.16
N ASP A 121 -5.01 -1.97 3.13
CA ASP A 121 -4.56 -3.30 3.55
C ASP A 121 -5.69 -4.10 4.17
N ILE A 122 -6.53 -3.45 4.97
CA ILE A 122 -7.72 -4.06 5.57
C ILE A 122 -8.72 -4.45 4.50
N LEU A 123 -8.92 -3.62 3.47
CA LEU A 123 -9.75 -3.97 2.33
C LEU A 123 -9.24 -5.20 1.58
N VAL A 124 -7.93 -5.30 1.35
CA VAL A 124 -7.33 -6.47 0.70
C VAL A 124 -7.60 -7.74 1.51
N TYR A 125 -7.39 -7.68 2.83
CA TYR A 125 -7.69 -8.80 3.73
C TYR A 125 -9.18 -9.19 3.71
N LEU A 126 -10.08 -8.21 3.85
CA LEU A 126 -11.52 -8.45 3.86
C LEU A 126 -12.01 -9.02 2.53
N LYS A 127 -11.48 -8.55 1.40
CA LYS A 127 -11.79 -9.10 0.06
C LYS A 127 -11.51 -10.61 -0.05
N GLN A 128 -10.49 -11.10 0.66
CA GLN A 128 -10.15 -12.52 0.69
C GLN A 128 -10.95 -13.31 1.73
N SER A 129 -11.44 -12.64 2.77
CA SER A 129 -12.04 -13.27 3.94
C SER A 129 -13.58 -13.31 3.92
N ILE A 130 -14.22 -12.52 3.05
CA ILE A 130 -15.69 -12.41 2.99
C ILE A 130 -16.23 -12.57 1.55
N PRO A 131 -17.51 -12.97 1.38
CA PRO A 131 -18.13 -13.10 0.05
C PRO A 131 -18.10 -11.80 -0.77
N GLU A 132 -17.95 -11.91 -2.10
CA GLU A 132 -17.82 -10.76 -3.01
C GLU A 132 -19.01 -9.78 -2.97
N GLU A 133 -20.23 -10.31 -2.80
CA GLU A 133 -21.45 -9.50 -2.67
C GLU A 133 -21.41 -8.61 -1.41
N LEU A 134 -20.90 -9.15 -0.31
CA LEU A 134 -20.74 -8.44 0.96
C LEU A 134 -19.61 -7.41 0.88
N PHE A 135 -18.48 -7.78 0.28
CA PHE A 135 -17.37 -6.86 0.04
C PHE A 135 -17.80 -5.65 -0.80
N SER A 136 -18.56 -5.90 -1.87
CA SER A 136 -19.11 -4.84 -2.73
C SER A 136 -20.08 -3.91 -1.99
N LEU A 137 -20.87 -4.45 -1.06
CA LEU A 137 -21.77 -3.65 -0.22
C LEU A 137 -21.01 -2.80 0.80
N MET A 138 -19.97 -3.35 1.42
CA MET A 138 -19.10 -2.65 2.36
C MET A 138 -18.39 -1.47 1.67
N VAL A 139 -17.75 -1.69 0.52
CA VAL A 139 -17.01 -0.63 -0.20
C VAL A 139 -17.92 0.55 -0.55
N LYS A 140 -19.20 0.29 -0.89
CA LYS A 140 -20.19 1.36 -1.15
C LYS A 140 -20.52 2.21 0.08
N LYS A 141 -20.30 1.69 1.29
CA LYS A 141 -20.59 2.38 2.56
C LYS A 141 -19.39 3.18 3.09
N ILE A 142 -18.18 2.91 2.59
CA ILE A 142 -16.97 3.65 2.98
C ILE A 142 -16.95 4.99 2.27
N ASP A 143 -16.55 6.05 2.98
CA ASP A 143 -16.33 7.35 2.37
C ASP A 143 -15.20 7.25 1.32
N PRO A 144 -15.40 7.69 0.07
CA PRO A 144 -14.34 7.72 -0.92
C PRO A 144 -13.07 8.47 -0.46
N GLU A 145 -13.19 9.41 0.48
CA GLU A 145 -12.06 10.14 1.06
C GLU A 145 -11.23 9.29 2.06
N VAL A 146 -11.82 8.28 2.68
CA VAL A 146 -11.09 7.28 3.49
C VAL A 146 -10.26 6.37 2.60
N LEU A 147 -10.80 6.03 1.43
CA LEU A 147 -10.12 5.20 0.43
C LEU A 147 -9.10 5.98 -0.39
N ARG A 148 -9.12 7.32 -0.26
CA ARG A 148 -8.14 8.18 -0.90
C ARG A 148 -6.79 7.93 -0.26
N ASP A 149 -5.85 7.49 -1.08
CA ASP A 149 -4.46 7.37 -0.67
C ASP A 149 -3.88 8.77 -0.39
N LYS A 150 -3.75 9.09 0.90
CA LYS A 150 -3.22 10.38 1.39
C LYS A 150 -1.71 10.49 1.22
N TYR A 151 -1.02 9.41 0.83
CA TYR A 151 0.43 9.44 0.59
C TYR A 151 0.81 10.53 -0.43
N PHE A 152 0.06 10.62 -1.54
CA PHE A 152 0.30 11.60 -2.59
C PHE A 152 -0.16 13.02 -2.26
N ASP A 153 -0.80 13.25 -1.10
CA ASP A 153 -1.17 14.60 -0.70
C ASP A 153 0.07 15.44 -0.46
N ASN A 154 1.11 14.87 0.15
CA ASN A 154 2.35 15.57 0.48
C ASN A 154 3.59 15.07 -0.29
N PHE A 155 3.52 13.93 -0.96
CA PHE A 155 4.64 13.41 -1.76
C PHE A 155 4.73 14.09 -3.14
N PRO A 156 5.92 14.46 -3.67
CA PRO A 156 7.26 14.32 -3.08
C PRO A 156 7.71 15.49 -2.18
N GLY A 157 6.82 16.45 -1.93
CA GLY A 157 7.07 17.64 -1.11
C GLY A 157 6.65 18.91 -1.84
N GLU A 158 6.09 19.88 -1.13
CA GLU A 158 5.62 21.16 -1.69
C GLU A 158 6.75 21.97 -2.35
N ASP A 159 7.97 21.85 -1.85
CA ASP A 159 9.16 22.57 -2.29
C ASP A 159 9.66 22.13 -3.67
N THR A 160 9.35 20.89 -4.07
CA THR A 160 9.77 20.32 -5.35
C THR A 160 9.10 20.98 -6.56
N GLY A 161 7.91 21.55 -6.36
CA GLY A 161 7.05 22.00 -7.46
C GLY A 161 6.53 20.85 -8.34
N LEU A 162 6.45 19.64 -7.78
CA LEU A 162 5.94 18.44 -8.43
C LEU A 162 4.80 17.83 -7.62
N ARG A 163 3.96 17.03 -8.29
CA ARG A 163 2.90 16.25 -7.64
C ARG A 163 2.62 14.98 -8.41
N VAL A 164 2.30 13.90 -7.70
CA VAL A 164 1.85 12.66 -8.31
C VAL A 164 0.33 12.63 -8.37
N GLU A 165 -0.23 12.28 -9.52
CA GLU A 165 -1.66 11.99 -9.66
C GLU A 165 -1.86 10.68 -10.46
N PRO A 166 -2.89 9.88 -10.14
CA PRO A 166 -3.27 8.73 -10.94
C PRO A 166 -3.78 9.18 -12.31
N THR A 167 -3.67 8.31 -13.31
CA THR A 167 -4.19 8.56 -14.65
C THR A 167 -5.03 7.39 -15.16
N ASP A 168 -6.06 7.69 -15.94
CA ASP A 168 -6.90 6.69 -16.63
C ASP A 168 -6.20 6.10 -17.86
N ILE A 169 -4.99 6.57 -18.18
CA ILE A 169 -4.23 6.12 -19.35
C ILE A 169 -3.75 4.68 -19.09
N LYS A 170 -4.35 3.72 -19.80
CA LYS A 170 -4.17 2.26 -19.63
C LYS A 170 -2.72 1.76 -19.38
N TYR A 171 -1.71 2.44 -19.90
CA TYR A 171 -0.30 2.03 -19.81
C TYR A 171 0.54 2.86 -18.81
N LYS A 172 -0.07 3.76 -18.03
CA LYS A 172 0.55 4.52 -16.94
C LYS A 172 -0.39 4.49 -15.75
N GLN A 173 0.09 4.09 -14.58
CA GLN A 173 -0.74 4.11 -13.36
C GLN A 173 -0.72 5.50 -12.72
N ASN A 174 0.44 5.87 -12.18
CA ASN A 174 0.69 7.18 -11.61
C ASN A 174 1.61 7.99 -12.53
N CYS A 175 1.39 9.30 -12.57
CA CYS A 175 2.23 10.24 -13.30
C CYS A 175 2.66 11.38 -12.38
N MET A 176 3.93 11.77 -12.49
CA MET A 176 4.44 12.98 -11.86
C MET A 176 4.18 14.19 -12.78
N PHE A 177 3.57 15.25 -12.26
CA PHE A 177 3.24 16.48 -12.96
C PHE A 177 3.96 17.68 -12.35
N ALA A 178 4.31 18.64 -13.19
CA ALA A 178 4.77 19.95 -12.74
C ALA A 178 3.60 20.78 -12.22
N VAL A 179 3.74 21.41 -11.04
CA VAL A 179 2.69 22.29 -10.48
C VAL A 179 2.95 23.77 -10.78
N LYS A 180 4.10 24.07 -11.37
CA LYS A 180 4.54 25.40 -11.80
C LYS A 180 5.37 25.27 -13.08
N ASP A 181 5.64 26.41 -13.72
CA ASP A 181 6.51 26.46 -14.88
C ASP A 181 8.00 26.27 -14.49
N PHE A 182 8.74 25.57 -15.35
CA PHE A 182 10.19 25.45 -15.30
C PHE A 182 10.79 25.86 -16.66
N ALA A 183 11.83 26.70 -16.63
CA ALA A 183 12.59 27.06 -17.81
C ALA A 183 13.56 25.95 -18.20
N GLU A 184 13.96 25.92 -19.47
CA GLU A 184 15.03 25.01 -19.91
C GLU A 184 16.33 25.31 -19.15
N GLY A 185 16.96 24.26 -18.61
CA GLY A 185 18.15 24.36 -17.78
C GLY A 185 17.89 24.47 -16.29
N ASP A 186 16.64 24.68 -15.86
CA ASP A 186 16.31 24.78 -14.44
C ASP A 186 16.58 23.45 -13.72
N VAL A 187 17.33 23.54 -12.62
CA VAL A 187 17.38 22.48 -11.61
C VAL A 187 16.22 22.72 -10.66
N PHE A 188 15.24 21.83 -10.68
CA PHE A 188 14.05 21.98 -9.83
C PHE A 188 14.01 21.03 -8.63
N HIS A 189 14.79 19.95 -8.65
CA HIS A 189 14.84 19.01 -7.53
C HIS A 189 16.20 18.31 -7.44
N THR A 190 16.61 17.96 -6.22
CA THR A 190 17.78 17.13 -5.94
C THR A 190 17.42 16.14 -4.84
N GLU A 191 17.68 14.86 -5.08
CA GLU A 191 17.23 13.77 -4.22
C GLU A 191 18.41 12.90 -3.75
N LYS A 192 18.39 12.53 -2.47
CA LYS A 192 19.30 11.54 -1.88
C LYS A 192 18.76 10.12 -2.10
N PRO A 193 19.61 9.10 -2.20
CA PRO A 193 19.14 7.73 -2.38
C PRO A 193 18.33 7.30 -1.15
N PHE A 194 17.11 6.81 -1.37
CA PHE A 194 16.27 6.24 -0.32
C PHE A 194 16.81 4.89 0.16
N LEU A 195 17.16 4.02 -0.80
CA LEU A 195 17.87 2.77 -0.56
C LEU A 195 19.08 2.72 -1.47
N SER A 196 20.19 2.17 -0.98
CA SER A 196 21.33 1.90 -1.84
C SER A 196 22.08 0.64 -1.41
N ALA A 197 22.64 -0.04 -2.39
CA ALA A 197 23.62 -1.09 -2.16
C ALA A 197 24.72 -1.03 -3.22
N LEU A 198 25.93 -1.30 -2.76
CA LEU A 198 27.11 -1.48 -3.58
C LEU A 198 27.33 -2.98 -3.82
N LEU A 199 27.96 -3.34 -4.94
CA LEU A 199 28.55 -4.68 -5.04
C LEU A 199 29.48 -4.95 -3.85
N PRO A 200 29.58 -6.17 -3.30
CA PRO A 200 30.32 -6.38 -2.07
C PRO A 200 31.79 -6.81 -2.28
N ASP A 201 32.30 -6.85 -3.51
CA ASP A 201 33.75 -6.92 -3.83
C ASP A 201 34.52 -5.63 -3.44
N MET A 202 33.96 -4.86 -2.51
CA MET A 202 34.45 -3.58 -2.05
C MET A 202 35.19 -3.74 -0.72
N ASP A 203 36.27 -2.96 -0.58
CA ASP A 203 36.79 -2.61 0.74
C ASP A 203 35.63 -1.93 1.48
N PRO A 204 35.05 -2.56 2.52
CA PRO A 204 33.87 -2.03 3.19
C PRO A 204 34.17 -0.65 3.82
N ALA A 205 35.44 -0.34 4.12
CA ALA A 205 35.87 0.97 4.62
C ALA A 205 36.09 2.01 3.51
N GLY A 206 35.93 1.66 2.23
CA GLY A 206 36.15 2.57 1.11
C GLY A 206 34.95 3.46 0.76
N TYR A 207 33.74 3.02 1.11
CA TYR A 207 32.49 3.68 0.72
C TYR A 207 31.46 3.66 1.85
N CYS A 208 30.68 4.74 1.95
CA CYS A 208 29.66 4.89 2.98
C CYS A 208 28.51 3.89 2.79
N GLY A 209 28.18 3.12 3.82
CA GLY A 209 27.09 2.13 3.81
C GLY A 209 25.69 2.73 3.63
N LEU A 210 25.52 4.03 3.89
CA LEU A 210 24.27 4.76 3.69
C LEU A 210 24.20 5.44 2.31
N CYS A 211 25.10 6.38 2.04
CA CYS A 211 25.02 7.25 0.86
C CYS A 211 25.94 6.83 -0.30
N ALA A 212 26.72 5.76 -0.14
CA ALA A 212 27.58 5.17 -1.17
C ALA A 212 28.65 6.11 -1.77
N ILE A 213 29.00 7.19 -1.07
CA ILE A 213 30.11 8.06 -1.45
C ILE A 213 31.43 7.52 -0.91
N VAL A 214 32.55 7.96 -1.50
CA VAL A 214 33.90 7.63 -1.03
C VAL A 214 34.10 8.12 0.39
N ILE A 215 34.61 7.24 1.26
CA ILE A 215 35.01 7.61 2.62
C ILE A 215 36.41 8.24 2.58
N THR A 216 36.53 9.46 3.09
CA THR A 216 37.82 10.09 3.42
C THR A 216 38.20 9.80 4.86
N ASP A 217 37.23 9.94 5.75
CA ASP A 217 37.38 9.77 7.20
C ASP A 217 36.45 8.66 7.66
N VAL A 218 37.03 7.57 8.15
CA VAL A 218 36.31 6.34 8.45
C VAL A 218 35.54 6.50 9.76
N VAL A 219 34.21 6.42 9.68
CA VAL A 219 33.33 6.27 10.83
C VAL A 219 32.80 4.84 10.86
N PRO A 220 33.19 3.99 11.83
CA PRO A 220 32.67 2.64 11.92
C PRO A 220 31.22 2.62 12.40
N CYS A 221 30.54 1.50 12.16
CA CYS A 221 29.28 1.19 12.82
C CYS A 221 29.38 1.33 14.35
N ALA A 222 28.27 1.72 15.01
CA ALA A 222 28.19 1.86 16.46
C ALA A 222 28.52 0.56 17.24
N GLN A 223 28.32 -0.60 16.62
CA GLN A 223 28.69 -1.91 17.19
C GLN A 223 30.03 -2.45 16.67
N ASN A 224 30.76 -1.64 15.90
CA ASN A 224 32.04 -1.98 15.29
C ASN A 224 32.04 -3.35 14.57
N CYS A 225 30.97 -3.62 13.80
CA CYS A 225 30.73 -4.93 13.19
C CYS A 225 31.72 -5.32 12.08
N GLY A 226 32.52 -4.38 11.58
CA GLY A 226 33.43 -4.61 10.46
C GLY A 226 32.76 -4.81 9.10
N GLN A 227 31.43 -4.77 9.02
CA GLN A 227 30.66 -4.91 7.78
C GLN A 227 30.44 -3.58 7.06
N GLU A 228 30.01 -2.54 7.78
CA GLU A 228 29.66 -1.23 7.22
C GLU A 228 30.43 -0.09 7.89
N PHE A 229 30.78 0.90 7.07
CA PHE A 229 31.48 2.12 7.46
C PHE A 229 30.80 3.32 6.83
N TYR A 230 31.00 4.50 7.39
CA TYR A 230 30.30 5.72 7.02
C TYR A 230 31.27 6.89 6.83
N CYS A 231 30.85 7.87 6.03
CA CYS A 231 31.63 9.09 5.80
C CYS A 231 31.45 10.15 6.90
N SER A 232 30.49 9.97 7.81
CA SER A 232 30.22 10.87 8.92
C SER A 232 29.42 10.15 10.02
N THR A 233 29.40 10.74 11.22
CA THR A 233 28.54 10.31 12.33
C THR A 233 27.07 10.40 11.96
N ASP A 234 26.66 11.44 11.21
CA ASP A 234 25.27 11.59 10.76
C ASP A 234 24.84 10.43 9.87
N CYS A 235 25.69 10.01 8.91
CA CYS A 235 25.39 8.86 8.07
C CYS A 235 25.33 7.56 8.89
N ARG A 236 26.22 7.39 9.88
CA ARG A 236 26.16 6.24 10.79
C ARG A 236 24.85 6.23 11.57
N ASP A 237 24.48 7.34 12.18
CA ASP A 237 23.33 7.43 13.09
C ASP A 237 22.02 7.28 12.33
N VAL A 238 21.90 7.87 11.14
CA VAL A 238 20.76 7.65 10.24
C VAL A 238 20.67 6.18 9.79
N ALA A 239 21.79 5.56 9.39
CA ALA A 239 21.78 4.16 8.99
C ALA A 239 21.40 3.24 10.16
N PHE A 240 21.99 3.46 11.33
CA PHE A 240 21.76 2.66 12.53
C PHE A 240 20.30 2.79 13.00
N GLY A 241 19.78 4.02 13.08
CA GLY A 241 18.40 4.29 13.48
C GLY A 241 17.33 3.92 12.45
N SER A 242 17.70 3.59 11.20
CA SER A 242 16.74 3.20 10.16
C SER A 242 16.74 1.69 9.89
N HIS A 243 17.88 1.09 9.57
CA HIS A 243 17.97 -0.32 9.14
C HIS A 243 19.13 -1.09 9.75
N HIS A 244 20.29 -0.45 9.92
CA HIS A 244 21.50 -1.16 10.27
C HIS A 244 21.43 -1.74 11.68
N ALA A 245 20.73 -1.13 12.64
CA ALA A 245 20.54 -1.74 13.96
C ALA A 245 19.92 -3.15 13.88
N ILE A 246 18.99 -3.40 12.95
CA ILE A 246 18.35 -4.71 12.74
C ILE A 246 19.25 -5.64 11.92
N LEU A 247 19.94 -5.11 10.90
CA LEU A 247 20.79 -5.92 10.01
C LEU A 247 22.20 -6.22 10.58
N CYS A 248 22.64 -5.50 11.60
CA CYS A 248 24.00 -5.59 12.11
C CYS A 248 24.23 -6.90 12.89
N SER A 249 25.24 -7.69 12.49
CA SER A 249 25.67 -8.87 13.25
C SER A 249 26.69 -8.56 14.36
N GLY A 250 27.08 -7.29 14.55
CA GLY A 250 28.16 -6.93 15.48
C GLY A 250 29.45 -7.67 15.15
N ALA A 251 30.20 -8.08 16.18
CA ALA A 251 31.44 -8.85 16.01
C ALA A 251 31.24 -10.23 15.36
N LYS A 252 30.02 -10.77 15.32
CA LYS A 252 29.74 -12.08 14.71
C LYS A 252 29.93 -12.08 13.19
N PHE A 253 29.93 -10.91 12.54
CA PHE A 253 30.14 -10.82 11.09
C PHE A 253 31.48 -11.43 10.62
N SER A 254 32.50 -11.52 11.48
CA SER A 254 33.76 -12.19 11.13
C SER A 254 33.63 -13.72 11.02
N ASP A 255 32.55 -14.30 11.56
CA ASP A 255 32.24 -15.71 11.41
C ASP A 255 31.61 -15.96 10.03
N PRO A 256 32.21 -16.79 9.15
CA PRO A 256 31.66 -17.08 7.83
C PRO A 256 30.31 -17.81 7.86
N THR A 257 29.89 -18.34 9.01
CA THR A 257 28.59 -18.99 9.22
C THR A 257 27.50 -18.03 9.70
N ASP A 258 27.86 -16.78 10.04
CA ASP A 258 26.88 -15.75 10.37
C ASP A 258 25.95 -15.48 9.18
N PRO A 259 24.62 -15.39 9.39
CA PRO A 259 23.67 -15.18 8.29
C PRO A 259 23.99 -13.97 7.41
N MET A 260 24.44 -12.85 7.99
CA MET A 260 24.81 -11.67 7.21
C MET A 260 26.12 -11.90 6.45
N ALA A 261 27.10 -12.56 7.06
CA ALA A 261 28.33 -12.94 6.36
C ALA A 261 28.05 -13.86 5.15
N MET A 262 27.16 -14.85 5.31
CA MET A 262 26.71 -15.73 4.23
C MET A 262 25.96 -14.96 3.13
N LEU A 263 25.08 -14.03 3.50
CA LEU A 263 24.36 -13.18 2.56
C LEU A 263 25.32 -12.28 1.76
N VAL A 264 26.30 -11.66 2.42
CA VAL A 264 27.33 -10.86 1.77
C VAL A 264 28.21 -11.74 0.85
N ALA A 265 28.57 -12.95 1.26
CA ALA A 265 29.32 -13.88 0.40
C ALA A 265 28.49 -14.31 -0.84
N HIS A 266 27.19 -14.52 -0.67
CA HIS A 266 26.29 -14.81 -1.78
C HIS A 266 26.21 -13.66 -2.79
N THR A 267 26.05 -12.42 -2.30
CA THR A 267 26.02 -11.24 -3.17
C THR A 267 27.35 -11.00 -3.89
N LYS A 268 28.49 -11.32 -3.26
CA LYS A 268 29.82 -11.30 -3.90
C LYS A 268 29.93 -12.30 -5.05
N SER A 269 29.51 -13.54 -4.82
CA SER A 269 29.64 -14.62 -5.80
C SER A 269 28.67 -14.49 -6.99
N THR A 270 27.53 -13.84 -6.81
CA THR A 270 26.48 -13.71 -7.84
C THR A 270 26.41 -12.33 -8.49
N GLY A 271 26.99 -11.31 -7.86
CA GLY A 271 26.83 -9.91 -8.25
C GLY A 271 25.44 -9.32 -7.99
N ARG A 272 24.58 -10.04 -7.24
CA ARG A 272 23.20 -9.63 -6.94
C ARG A 272 23.13 -8.85 -5.64
N LYS A 273 23.23 -7.53 -5.73
CA LYS A 273 23.25 -6.60 -4.57
C LYS A 273 21.86 -6.19 -4.09
N GLU A 274 20.82 -6.45 -4.87
CA GLU A 274 19.45 -6.01 -4.59
C GLU A 274 18.86 -6.69 -3.35
N VAL A 275 19.28 -7.91 -3.02
CA VAL A 275 18.87 -8.57 -1.76
C VAL A 275 19.32 -7.79 -0.52
N LEU A 276 20.47 -7.08 -0.58
CA LEU A 276 20.88 -6.19 0.51
C LEU A 276 19.94 -4.99 0.62
N MET A 277 19.47 -4.44 -0.51
CA MET A 277 18.48 -3.37 -0.52
C MET A 277 17.13 -3.85 0.02
N VAL A 278 16.70 -5.07 -0.32
CA VAL A 278 15.50 -5.70 0.27
C VAL A 278 15.64 -5.82 1.78
N GLY A 279 16.80 -6.28 2.26
CA GLY A 279 17.08 -6.32 3.70
C GLY A 279 16.97 -4.95 4.36
N LYS A 280 17.51 -3.90 3.74
CA LYS A 280 17.39 -2.50 4.24
C LYS A 280 15.95 -1.99 4.24
N ALA A 281 15.15 -2.36 3.24
CA ALA A 281 13.75 -1.99 3.17
C ALA A 281 12.93 -2.69 4.27
N LEU A 282 13.07 -4.02 4.39
CA LEU A 282 12.41 -4.80 5.43
C LEU A 282 12.82 -4.38 6.83
N ALA A 283 14.11 -4.13 7.07
CA ALA A 283 14.60 -3.64 8.35
C ALA A 283 13.97 -2.29 8.72
N GLN A 284 13.74 -1.38 7.76
CA GLN A 284 13.03 -0.14 8.03
C GLN A 284 11.54 -0.37 8.37
N VAL A 285 10.87 -1.29 7.65
CA VAL A 285 9.47 -1.65 7.93
C VAL A 285 9.32 -2.30 9.30
N PHE A 286 10.26 -3.16 9.70
CA PHE A 286 10.26 -3.82 10.99
C PHE A 286 10.84 -2.97 12.13
N ASN A 287 11.31 -1.76 11.84
CA ASN A 287 11.87 -0.90 12.87
C ASN A 287 10.74 -0.37 13.77
N PRO A 288 10.71 -0.71 15.08
CA PRO A 288 9.63 -0.28 15.97
C PRO A 288 9.70 1.21 16.31
N LYS A 289 10.83 1.87 16.05
CA LYS A 289 11.06 3.30 16.31
C LYS A 289 11.75 3.94 15.10
N PRO A 290 11.08 3.98 13.92
CA PRO A 290 11.71 4.50 12.74
C PRO A 290 11.88 6.03 12.88
N VAL A 291 13.06 6.54 12.53
CA VAL A 291 13.30 8.00 12.46
C VAL A 291 12.34 8.68 11.47
N ARG A 292 11.91 7.93 10.44
CA ARG A 292 10.88 8.31 9.47
C ARG A 292 10.14 7.04 9.03
N ASP A 293 8.82 7.02 9.11
CA ASP A 293 8.03 5.94 8.53
C ASP A 293 8.14 5.99 6.99
N CYS A 294 8.60 4.90 6.40
CA CYS A 294 8.76 4.72 4.96
C CYS A 294 7.93 3.57 4.41
N THR A 295 7.01 3.02 5.21
CA THR A 295 6.15 1.90 4.81
C THR A 295 5.32 2.28 3.60
N ALA A 296 4.73 3.49 3.62
CA ALA A 296 4.00 4.03 2.49
C ALA A 296 4.90 4.24 1.25
N ASP A 297 6.12 4.74 1.41
CA ASP A 297 7.02 4.91 0.25
C ASP A 297 7.29 3.56 -0.44
N ILE A 298 7.61 2.52 0.35
CA ILE A 298 7.89 1.17 -0.16
C ILE A 298 6.62 0.53 -0.74
N ALA A 299 5.47 0.77 -0.13
CA ALA A 299 4.18 0.28 -0.61
C ALA A 299 3.87 0.82 -2.01
N HIS A 300 4.10 2.11 -2.24
CA HIS A 300 3.75 2.79 -3.50
C HIS A 300 4.79 2.64 -4.62
N LEU A 301 5.96 2.05 -4.37
CA LEU A 301 6.88 1.68 -5.45
C LEU A 301 6.19 0.71 -6.43
N SER A 302 6.10 1.13 -7.68
CA SER A 302 5.38 0.39 -8.72
C SER A 302 6.00 -0.97 -9.01
N PHE A 303 5.14 -1.96 -9.24
CA PHE A 303 5.48 -3.23 -9.87
C PHE A 303 4.27 -3.74 -10.68
N ASP A 304 4.51 -4.50 -11.74
CA ASP A 304 3.44 -5.11 -12.51
C ASP A 304 3.06 -6.47 -11.92
N GLU A 305 1.77 -6.68 -11.70
CA GLU A 305 1.18 -7.99 -11.42
C GLU A 305 0.84 -8.73 -12.73
N PRO A 306 0.91 -10.08 -12.75
CA PRO A 306 1.17 -10.97 -11.63
C PRO A 306 2.64 -11.10 -11.26
N LEU A 307 2.89 -11.42 -9.99
CA LEU A 307 4.24 -11.65 -9.47
C LEU A 307 4.93 -12.79 -10.23
N PRO A 308 6.20 -12.63 -10.67
CA PRO A 308 6.92 -13.73 -11.29
C PRO A 308 7.13 -14.86 -10.27
N ALA A 309 6.95 -16.12 -10.70
CA ALA A 309 7.21 -17.26 -9.84
C ALA A 309 8.67 -17.25 -9.32
N PRO A 310 8.89 -17.41 -8.00
CA PRO A 310 10.22 -17.33 -7.42
C PRO A 310 11.09 -18.50 -7.90
N ASN A 311 12.18 -18.18 -8.60
CA ASN A 311 13.16 -19.18 -9.01
C ASN A 311 14.08 -19.57 -7.85
N GLU A 312 14.92 -20.60 -8.05
CA GLU A 312 15.83 -21.12 -7.01
C GLU A 312 16.80 -20.06 -6.46
N MET A 313 17.19 -19.07 -7.26
CA MET A 313 18.04 -17.97 -6.80
C MET A 313 17.28 -17.09 -5.80
N VAL A 314 16.03 -16.73 -6.10
CA VAL A 314 15.17 -15.91 -5.22
C VAL A 314 14.87 -16.65 -3.92
N LYS A 315 14.58 -17.96 -3.99
CA LYS A 315 14.38 -18.80 -2.80
C LYS A 315 15.62 -18.85 -1.90
N LYS A 316 16.80 -18.98 -2.51
CA LYS A 316 18.07 -18.98 -1.78
C LYS A 316 18.34 -17.63 -1.11
N GLU A 317 18.13 -16.53 -1.82
CA GLU A 317 18.28 -15.18 -1.24
C GLU A 317 17.34 -14.97 -0.06
N PHE A 318 16.08 -15.40 -0.19
CA PHE A 318 15.10 -15.35 0.90
C PHE A 318 15.56 -16.16 2.12
N ALA A 319 16.01 -17.39 1.92
CA ALA A 319 16.51 -18.25 2.99
C ALA A 319 17.77 -17.72 3.68
N LEU A 320 18.58 -16.89 2.98
CA LEU A 320 19.74 -16.22 3.57
C LEU A 320 19.36 -14.95 4.34
N LEU A 321 18.37 -14.19 3.84
CA LEU A 321 17.95 -12.93 4.45
C LEU A 321 17.05 -13.15 5.68
N LEU A 322 16.20 -14.17 5.67
CA LEU A 322 15.25 -14.40 6.77
C LEU A 322 15.95 -14.53 8.14
N PRO A 323 17.01 -15.36 8.31
CA PRO A 323 17.71 -15.48 9.59
C PRO A 323 18.43 -14.20 10.04
N VAL A 324 18.80 -13.32 9.10
CA VAL A 324 19.38 -12.00 9.42
C VAL A 324 18.35 -11.13 10.14
N LEU A 325 17.10 -11.12 9.67
CA LEU A 325 16.02 -10.32 10.24
C LEU A 325 15.52 -10.93 11.55
N THR A 326 15.30 -12.25 11.59
CA THR A 326 14.74 -12.93 12.77
C THR A 326 15.66 -12.90 13.99
N ALA A 327 16.96 -12.70 13.79
CA ALA A 327 17.92 -12.51 14.89
C ALA A 327 17.59 -11.31 15.80
N LYS A 328 16.85 -10.31 15.30
CA LYS A 328 16.44 -9.11 16.08
C LYS A 328 14.94 -8.82 16.03
N VAL A 329 14.21 -9.48 15.15
CA VAL A 329 12.76 -9.31 14.95
C VAL A 329 12.13 -10.70 14.89
N GLU A 330 11.81 -11.29 16.05
CA GLU A 330 11.29 -12.66 16.14
C GLU A 330 10.03 -12.86 15.27
N GLN A 331 9.17 -11.84 15.19
CA GLN A 331 7.94 -11.87 14.39
C GLN A 331 8.19 -11.91 12.87
N ALA A 332 9.41 -11.61 12.41
CA ALA A 332 9.71 -11.58 10.98
C ALA A 332 9.47 -12.93 10.28
N GLU A 333 9.65 -14.06 10.98
CA GLU A 333 9.39 -15.40 10.40
C GLU A 333 7.89 -15.66 10.15
N GLN A 334 7.02 -15.05 10.94
CA GLN A 334 5.58 -15.19 10.82
C GLN A 334 5.01 -14.25 9.75
N ILE A 335 5.63 -13.08 9.59
CA ILE A 335 5.15 -12.02 8.70
C ILE A 335 5.76 -12.14 7.29
N LEU A 336 7.04 -12.48 7.20
CA LEU A 336 7.76 -12.45 5.95
C LEU A 336 7.60 -13.77 5.18
N THR A 337 6.83 -13.71 4.10
CA THR A 337 6.65 -14.84 3.17
C THR A 337 7.58 -14.72 1.96
N LEU A 338 7.83 -15.83 1.27
CA LEU A 338 8.56 -15.83 -0.01
C LEU A 338 7.91 -14.91 -1.05
N ASP A 339 6.58 -14.83 -1.06
CA ASP A 339 5.83 -13.97 -1.98
C ASP A 339 6.05 -12.49 -1.64
N SER A 340 5.97 -12.11 -0.36
CA SER A 340 6.24 -10.73 0.09
C SER A 340 7.69 -10.30 -0.21
N TYR A 341 8.66 -11.20 -0.03
CA TYR A 341 10.05 -10.99 -0.43
C TYR A 341 10.19 -10.81 -1.95
N THR A 342 9.54 -11.67 -2.73
CA THR A 342 9.60 -11.63 -4.20
C THR A 342 8.96 -10.35 -4.75
N ALA A 343 7.86 -9.88 -4.13
CA ALA A 343 7.24 -8.59 -4.41
C ALA A 343 8.20 -7.44 -4.11
N MET A 344 8.82 -7.43 -2.93
CA MET A 344 9.76 -6.37 -2.56
C MET A 344 11.00 -6.35 -3.45
N LEU A 345 11.56 -7.51 -3.77
CA LEU A 345 12.67 -7.62 -4.71
C LEU A 345 12.29 -7.09 -6.10
N SER A 346 11.07 -7.38 -6.56
CA SER A 346 10.57 -6.90 -7.86
C SER A 346 10.39 -5.39 -7.87
N LYS A 347 9.82 -4.80 -6.80
CA LYS A 347 9.71 -3.34 -6.61
C LYS A 347 11.08 -2.69 -6.66
N ILE A 348 12.03 -3.18 -5.87
CA ILE A 348 13.39 -2.61 -5.80
C ILE A 348 14.10 -2.73 -7.16
N LYS A 349 14.05 -3.89 -7.82
CA LYS A 349 14.74 -4.09 -9.10
C LYS A 349 14.24 -3.17 -10.22
N ARG A 350 12.93 -2.89 -10.26
CA ARG A 350 12.33 -2.02 -11.28
C ARG A 350 12.60 -0.54 -11.03
N ASN A 351 12.78 -0.16 -9.76
CA ASN A 351 12.98 1.22 -9.33
C ASN A 351 14.46 1.58 -9.08
N ALA A 352 15.35 0.58 -9.07
CA ALA A 352 16.77 0.78 -8.85
C ALA A 352 17.44 1.45 -10.07
N ILE A 353 18.04 2.61 -9.84
CA ILE A 353 18.88 3.31 -10.79
C ILE A 353 20.34 2.88 -10.56
N PRO A 354 21.05 2.40 -11.59
CA PRO A 354 22.46 2.10 -11.48
C PRO A 354 23.28 3.37 -11.38
N PHE A 355 24.26 3.36 -10.47
CA PHE A 355 25.21 4.43 -10.29
C PHE A 355 26.64 3.88 -10.29
N THR A 356 27.59 4.75 -10.58
CA THR A 356 29.02 4.45 -10.49
C THR A 356 29.64 5.34 -9.42
N THR A 357 30.45 4.73 -8.58
CA THR A 357 31.16 5.45 -7.52
C THR A 357 32.39 6.16 -8.08
N HIS A 358 32.76 7.27 -7.43
CA HIS A 358 34.02 7.94 -7.72
C HIS A 358 35.20 7.10 -7.23
N PRO A 359 36.37 7.16 -7.89
CA PRO A 359 37.57 6.47 -7.42
C PRO A 359 37.92 6.90 -6.00
N ASN A 360 38.29 5.93 -5.16
CA ASN A 360 38.81 6.27 -3.83
C ASN A 360 40.30 6.70 -3.93
N PRO A 361 40.86 7.36 -2.90
CA PRO A 361 42.26 7.80 -2.88
C PRO A 361 43.29 6.67 -3.04
N LYS A 362 42.91 5.42 -2.73
CA LYS A 362 43.74 4.22 -2.92
C LYS A 362 43.73 3.69 -4.37
N GLY A 363 43.10 4.41 -5.32
CA GLY A 363 43.08 4.02 -6.73
C GLY A 363 42.17 2.84 -7.07
N LEU A 364 41.23 2.48 -6.18
CA LEU A 364 40.26 1.42 -6.47
C LEU A 364 39.33 1.83 -7.63
N MET A 365 39.10 0.90 -8.56
CA MET A 365 38.26 1.08 -9.76
C MET A 365 36.88 1.68 -9.46
N VAL A 366 36.31 2.35 -10.48
CA VAL A 366 34.90 2.74 -10.56
C VAL A 366 34.02 1.53 -10.31
N LYS A 367 33.20 1.57 -9.24
CA LYS A 367 32.39 0.41 -8.85
C LYS A 367 30.90 0.67 -9.03
N SER A 368 30.15 -0.35 -9.44
CA SER A 368 28.71 -0.25 -9.72
C SER A 368 27.87 -0.48 -8.46
N GLY A 369 26.87 0.37 -8.29
CA GLY A 369 25.86 0.29 -7.23
C GLY A 369 24.46 0.46 -7.79
N HIS A 370 23.45 0.10 -7.00
CA HIS A 370 22.04 0.35 -7.30
C HIS A 370 21.45 1.20 -6.18
N ALA A 371 20.62 2.18 -6.54
CA ALA A 371 19.90 3.00 -5.58
C ALA A 371 18.47 3.29 -6.03
N VAL A 372 17.54 3.36 -5.08
CA VAL A 372 16.16 3.79 -5.31
C VAL A 372 16.05 5.26 -4.92
N TYR A 373 15.39 6.04 -5.77
CA TYR A 373 15.09 7.46 -5.59
C TYR A 373 13.58 7.59 -5.73
N LEU A 374 12.89 7.97 -4.66
CA LEU A 374 11.44 7.93 -4.59
C LEU A 374 10.82 8.87 -5.62
N ALA A 375 11.24 10.14 -5.71
CA ALA A 375 10.69 11.05 -6.70
C ALA A 375 10.99 10.56 -8.12
N GLY A 376 12.21 10.05 -8.34
CA GLY A 376 12.60 9.39 -9.58
C GLY A 376 11.72 8.20 -9.97
N SER A 377 11.29 7.40 -8.99
CA SER A 377 10.44 6.21 -9.19
C SER A 377 9.04 6.52 -9.74
N PHE A 378 8.52 7.74 -9.56
CA PHE A 378 7.22 8.17 -10.08
C PHE A 378 7.31 8.99 -11.37
N MET A 379 8.51 9.30 -11.88
CA MET A 379 8.67 9.96 -13.18
C MET A 379 8.73 8.93 -14.29
N ASN A 380 7.69 8.88 -15.12
CA ASN A 380 7.59 7.90 -16.19
C ASN A 380 8.64 8.06 -17.29
N HIS A 381 8.74 7.01 -18.11
CA HIS A 381 9.57 7.02 -19.29
C HIS A 381 8.98 7.85 -20.45
N SER A 382 9.83 8.63 -21.12
CA SER A 382 9.60 9.11 -22.49
C SER A 382 10.87 8.95 -23.34
N CYS A 383 10.71 8.56 -24.62
CA CYS A 383 11.81 8.52 -25.60
C CYS A 383 12.21 9.93 -26.09
N ASP A 384 11.40 10.95 -25.82
CA ASP A 384 11.75 12.38 -25.94
C ASP A 384 11.40 13.08 -24.62
N PRO A 385 12.26 12.93 -23.59
CA PRO A 385 11.97 13.42 -22.26
C PRO A 385 12.15 14.94 -22.15
N ASN A 386 11.41 15.52 -21.21
CA ASN A 386 11.55 16.91 -20.78
C ASN A 386 12.42 17.05 -19.51
N VAL A 387 12.81 15.96 -18.86
CA VAL A 387 13.74 15.96 -17.72
C VAL A 387 15.02 15.19 -18.06
N LYS A 388 16.15 15.74 -17.59
CA LYS A 388 17.46 15.08 -17.55
C LYS A 388 17.81 14.79 -16.09
N ILE A 389 18.17 13.54 -15.79
CA ILE A 389 18.77 13.16 -14.52
C ILE A 389 20.29 13.17 -14.63
N SER A 390 20.96 13.65 -13.59
CA SER A 390 22.42 13.58 -13.48
C SER A 390 22.86 13.44 -12.03
N PHE A 391 23.99 12.78 -11.79
CA PHE A 391 24.54 12.66 -10.44
C PHE A 391 25.31 13.91 -10.05
N VAL A 392 25.03 14.45 -8.86
CA VAL A 392 25.80 15.55 -8.29
C VAL A 392 27.22 15.05 -8.01
N LYS A 393 28.22 15.79 -8.49
CA LYS A 393 29.63 15.42 -8.46
C LYS A 393 30.09 15.00 -7.06
N LYS A 394 30.79 13.87 -6.95
CA LYS A 394 31.29 13.27 -5.70
C LYS A 394 30.20 12.81 -4.72
N THR A 395 28.96 12.71 -5.18
CA THR A 395 27.85 12.23 -4.37
C THR A 395 27.06 11.17 -5.12
N ASN A 396 26.15 10.50 -4.41
CA ASN A 396 25.13 9.66 -5.01
C ASN A 396 23.76 10.37 -5.03
N GLN A 397 23.73 11.70 -5.09
CA GLN A 397 22.48 12.45 -5.21
C GLN A 397 22.14 12.63 -6.69
N ILE A 398 20.87 12.46 -7.04
CA ILE A 398 20.38 12.75 -8.39
C ILE A 398 19.81 14.16 -8.42
N GLN A 399 20.17 14.89 -9.45
CA GLN A 399 19.65 16.20 -9.79
C GLN A 399 18.74 16.10 -11.01
N TYR A 400 17.57 16.70 -10.93
CA TYR A 400 16.57 16.76 -11.99
C TYR A 400 16.62 18.13 -12.66
N THR A 401 16.97 18.13 -13.94
CA THR A 401 17.09 19.35 -14.75
C THR A 401 16.07 19.35 -15.87
N ALA A 402 15.36 20.46 -16.05
CA ALA A 402 14.48 20.68 -17.18
C ALA A 402 15.29 20.71 -18.48
N ARG A 403 15.08 19.74 -19.36
CA ARG A 403 15.74 19.64 -20.67
C ARG A 403 15.10 20.55 -21.72
N LYS A 404 13.85 20.93 -21.49
CA LYS A 404 13.04 21.86 -22.29
C LYS A 404 12.16 22.63 -21.31
N ALA A 405 11.51 23.71 -21.75
CA ALA A 405 10.49 24.35 -20.94
C ALA A 405 9.39 23.34 -20.56
N ILE A 406 8.98 23.34 -19.29
CA ILE A 406 7.92 22.49 -18.73
C ILE A 406 6.86 23.43 -18.17
N LYS A 407 5.60 23.28 -18.59
CA LYS A 407 4.50 24.09 -18.08
C LYS A 407 3.81 23.42 -16.91
N ALA A 408 3.20 24.22 -16.04
CA ALA A 408 2.28 23.69 -15.04
C ALA A 408 1.25 22.76 -15.69
N GLY A 409 1.03 21.59 -15.08
CA GLY A 409 0.19 20.51 -15.58
C GLY A 409 0.87 19.55 -16.57
N ASP A 410 2.07 19.83 -17.07
CA ASP A 410 2.79 18.89 -17.92
C ASP A 410 3.34 17.72 -17.10
N GLU A 411 3.29 16.51 -17.66
CA GLU A 411 3.96 15.34 -17.07
C GLU A 411 5.49 15.51 -17.16
N VAL A 412 6.19 15.19 -16.07
CA VAL A 412 7.65 15.15 -16.05
C VAL A 412 8.15 13.72 -16.30
N CYS A 413 9.01 13.57 -17.31
CA CYS A 413 9.49 12.27 -17.78
C CYS A 413 11.00 12.31 -18.03
N PHE A 414 11.70 11.20 -17.73
CA PHE A 414 13.09 10.97 -18.15
C PHE A 414 13.26 9.67 -18.96
N ALA A 415 14.42 9.47 -19.58
CA ALA A 415 14.67 8.28 -20.40
C ALA A 415 15.32 7.14 -19.60
N TYR A 416 14.64 6.00 -19.44
CA TYR A 416 15.12 4.86 -18.65
C TYR A 416 16.27 4.10 -19.32
N ASN A 417 16.23 3.97 -20.65
CA ASN A 417 17.29 3.38 -21.46
C ASN A 417 18.27 4.42 -22.03
N GLY A 418 18.34 5.60 -21.40
CA GLY A 418 19.15 6.72 -21.86
C GLY A 418 18.68 7.34 -23.18
N PHE A 419 19.45 8.29 -23.69
CA PHE A 419 19.17 8.95 -24.97
C PHE A 419 19.60 8.05 -26.14
N SER A 420 18.79 7.03 -26.42
CA SER A 420 19.06 6.05 -27.47
C SER A 420 18.69 6.59 -28.87
N MET A 421 19.64 6.53 -29.80
CA MET A 421 19.42 6.81 -31.24
C MET A 421 18.85 5.59 -31.99
N LYS A 422 18.60 4.48 -31.28
CA LYS A 422 18.03 3.25 -31.85
C LYS A 422 16.63 3.49 -32.41
N LYS A 423 16.19 2.60 -33.31
CA LYS A 423 14.83 2.60 -33.85
C LYS A 423 13.78 2.35 -32.76
N THR A 424 12.54 2.75 -33.01
CA THR A 424 11.43 2.62 -32.06
C THR A 424 11.24 1.19 -31.56
N GLU A 425 11.34 0.19 -32.45
CA GLU A 425 11.19 -1.23 -32.12
C GLU A 425 12.26 -1.70 -31.12
N GLU A 426 13.52 -1.34 -31.35
CA GLU A 426 14.64 -1.69 -30.46
C GLU A 426 14.49 -1.05 -29.08
N ARG A 427 14.12 0.25 -29.03
CA ARG A 427 13.87 0.93 -27.75
C ARG A 427 12.73 0.26 -26.98
N ARG A 428 11.63 -0.10 -27.66
CA ARG A 428 10.49 -0.80 -27.04
C ARG A 428 10.88 -2.20 -26.57
N ALA A 429 11.69 -2.95 -27.32
CA ALA A 429 12.16 -4.26 -26.91
C ALA A 429 13.00 -4.20 -25.63
N GLU A 430 13.88 -3.21 -25.49
CA GLU A 430 14.65 -2.97 -24.26
C GLU A 430 13.75 -2.65 -23.07
N LEU A 431 12.82 -1.70 -23.26
CA LEU A 431 11.90 -1.27 -22.21
C LEU A 431 10.96 -2.41 -21.79
N LYS A 432 10.46 -3.18 -22.74
CA LYS A 432 9.60 -4.34 -22.47
C LYS A 432 10.36 -5.42 -21.70
N LYS A 433 11.63 -5.65 -22.02
CA LYS A 433 12.48 -6.61 -21.30
C LYS A 433 12.80 -6.16 -19.87
N ALA A 434 13.10 -4.87 -19.67
CA ALA A 434 13.56 -4.37 -18.38
C ALA A 434 12.42 -3.91 -17.45
N PHE A 435 11.34 -3.38 -18.02
CA PHE A 435 10.27 -2.68 -17.30
C PHE A 435 8.86 -3.19 -17.67
N ALA A 436 8.74 -4.20 -18.54
CA ALA A 436 7.49 -4.88 -18.89
C ALA A 436 6.35 -4.00 -19.45
N PHE A 437 6.67 -2.82 -20.02
CA PHE A 437 5.69 -1.97 -20.69
C PHE A 437 6.05 -1.70 -22.16
N ASP A 438 5.03 -1.29 -22.90
CA ASP A 438 5.12 -0.87 -24.28
C ASP A 438 5.10 0.67 -24.35
N CYS A 439 6.19 1.31 -24.79
CA CYS A 439 6.28 2.77 -24.79
C CYS A 439 5.33 3.41 -25.83
N MET A 440 4.44 4.27 -25.34
CA MET A 440 3.45 5.01 -26.14
C MET A 440 3.65 6.53 -26.09
N CYS A 441 4.89 6.99 -25.88
CA CYS A 441 5.19 8.43 -25.94
C CYS A 441 5.03 8.96 -27.38
N GLY A 442 4.88 10.29 -27.54
CA GLY A 442 4.66 10.92 -28.85
C GLY A 442 5.76 10.66 -29.89
N LYS A 443 6.99 10.32 -29.47
CA LYS A 443 8.06 9.88 -30.39
C LYS A 443 7.87 8.45 -30.91
N CYS A 444 7.20 7.59 -30.14
CA CYS A 444 6.92 6.21 -30.52
C CYS A 444 5.56 6.08 -31.22
N VAL A 445 4.56 6.83 -30.77
CA VAL A 445 3.18 6.83 -31.28
C VAL A 445 2.63 8.27 -31.27
N PRO A 446 2.82 9.04 -32.34
CA PRO A 446 2.42 10.46 -32.40
C PRO A 446 0.94 10.73 -32.16
N GLU A 447 0.08 9.76 -32.47
CA GLU A 447 -1.38 9.88 -32.38
C GLU A 447 -1.91 9.74 -30.94
N VAL A 448 -1.08 9.26 -30.00
CA VAL A 448 -1.49 9.01 -28.62
C VAL A 448 -1.32 10.28 -27.79
N PRO A 449 -2.40 10.81 -27.18
CA PRO A 449 -2.31 11.95 -26.27
C PRO A 449 -1.37 11.68 -25.11
N GLN A 450 -0.56 12.67 -24.75
CA GLN A 450 0.31 12.57 -23.59
C GLN A 450 -0.43 13.05 -22.34
N PRO A 451 -0.15 12.47 -21.15
CA PRO A 451 -0.78 12.88 -19.92
C PRO A 451 -0.57 14.39 -19.67
N LYS A 452 -1.65 15.07 -19.30
CA LYS A 452 -1.63 16.48 -18.90
C LYS A 452 -2.67 16.69 -17.82
N LEU A 453 -2.25 17.27 -16.71
CA LEU A 453 -3.14 17.63 -15.62
C LEU A 453 -3.82 18.97 -15.95
N SER A 454 -5.15 19.03 -15.83
CA SER A 454 -5.87 20.28 -16.07
C SER A 454 -5.56 21.29 -14.96
N MET A 455 -5.53 22.58 -15.30
CA MET A 455 -5.27 23.64 -14.33
C MET A 455 -6.31 23.66 -13.21
N GLU A 456 -7.59 23.46 -13.55
CA GLU A 456 -8.68 23.38 -12.57
C GLU A 456 -8.45 22.25 -11.55
N HIS A 457 -8.04 21.06 -12.03
CA HIS A 457 -7.74 19.94 -11.15
C HIS A 457 -6.50 20.23 -10.29
N LEU A 458 -5.45 20.79 -10.90
CA LEU A 458 -4.22 21.16 -10.20
C LEU A 458 -4.49 22.17 -9.08
N GLU A 459 -5.24 23.23 -9.35
CA GLU A 459 -5.62 24.25 -8.36
C GLU A 459 -6.41 23.64 -7.20
N LYS A 460 -7.37 22.77 -7.50
CA LYS A 460 -8.14 22.04 -6.49
C LYS A 460 -7.22 21.22 -5.58
N LYS A 461 -6.31 20.44 -6.17
CA LYS A 461 -5.38 19.58 -5.43
C LYS A 461 -4.39 20.37 -4.57
N LEU A 462 -3.86 21.48 -5.09
CA LEU A 462 -2.99 22.36 -4.32
C LEU A 462 -3.73 23.01 -3.13
N ALA A 463 -5.01 23.32 -3.29
CA ALA A 463 -5.83 23.83 -2.18
C ALA A 463 -6.08 22.75 -1.11
N GLU A 464 -6.33 21.49 -1.51
CA GLU A 464 -6.47 20.35 -0.60
C GLU A 464 -5.17 20.08 0.17
N GLN A 465 -4.03 20.07 -0.51
CA GLN A 465 -2.70 19.90 0.09
C GLN A 465 -2.40 20.98 1.13
N LYS A 466 -2.65 22.25 0.82
CA LYS A 466 -2.46 23.36 1.78
C LYS A 466 -3.27 23.18 3.05
N LYS A 467 -4.55 22.81 2.93
CA LYS A 467 -5.41 22.53 4.09
C LYS A 467 -4.88 21.37 4.93
N ALA A 468 -4.40 20.30 4.29
CA ALA A 468 -3.79 19.17 4.99
C ALA A 468 -2.52 19.57 5.74
N THR A 469 -1.61 20.32 5.10
CA THR A 469 -0.38 20.84 5.72
C THR A 469 -0.67 21.77 6.91
N GLU A 470 -1.67 22.64 6.80
CA GLU A 470 -2.12 23.51 7.90
C GLU A 470 -2.68 22.72 9.09
N ASN A 471 -3.51 21.71 8.82
CA ASN A 471 -4.04 20.83 9.86
C ASN A 471 -2.94 20.04 10.58
N MET A 472 -1.91 19.56 9.87
CA MET A 472 -0.77 18.87 10.48
C MET A 472 0.08 19.79 11.36
N LYS A 473 0.28 21.05 10.97
CA LYS A 473 0.99 22.06 11.77
C LYS A 473 0.25 22.38 13.07
N ASN A 474 -1.08 22.46 13.02
CA ASN A 474 -1.91 22.71 14.22
C ASN A 474 -1.95 21.50 15.18
N LYS A 475 -1.80 20.27 14.68
CA LYS A 475 -1.68 19.05 15.52
C LYS A 475 -0.31 18.87 16.17
N SER A 476 0.73 19.55 15.68
CA SER A 476 2.12 19.42 16.17
C SER A 476 2.55 20.54 17.12
N THR A 477 1.70 21.54 17.38
CA THR A 477 1.86 22.48 18.50
C THR A 477 1.32 21.87 19.79
N PRO A 478 2.16 21.53 20.79
CA PRO A 478 1.67 21.04 22.07
C PRO A 478 0.87 22.15 22.78
N SER A 479 -0.22 21.75 23.45
CA SER A 479 -0.98 22.64 24.33
C SER A 479 -0.04 23.25 25.38
N PRO A 480 -0.24 24.52 25.82
CA PRO A 480 0.49 25.10 26.95
C PRO A 480 0.46 24.22 28.20
N GLU A 481 -0.55 23.37 28.35
CA GLU A 481 -0.72 22.43 29.48
C GLU A 481 0.25 21.25 29.39
N GLN A 482 0.60 20.77 28.18
CA GLN A 482 1.55 19.65 27.98
C GLN A 482 3.00 20.06 28.25
N LYS A 483 3.34 21.35 28.13
CA LYS A 483 4.68 21.85 28.49
C LYS A 483 4.91 21.93 30.00
N ALA A 484 3.84 21.93 30.81
CA ALA A 484 3.96 22.02 32.26
C ALA A 484 4.19 20.65 32.93
N GLU A 485 3.86 19.55 32.26
CA GLU A 485 4.08 18.18 32.76
C GLU A 485 5.50 17.67 32.44
N ASP A 486 6.06 18.02 31.28
CA ASP A 486 7.42 17.61 30.88
C ASP A 486 8.57 18.37 31.60
N GLU A 487 8.27 19.43 32.35
CA GLU A 487 9.28 20.16 33.16
C GLU A 487 9.35 19.68 34.63
N LEU A 488 8.61 18.61 35.00
CA LEU A 488 8.55 18.08 36.37
C LEU A 488 8.89 16.58 36.52
N GLU A 489 9.33 15.90 35.45
CA GLU A 489 10.01 14.59 35.50
C GLU A 489 11.49 14.73 35.10
#